data_AF-A0AA41YH76-F1
#
_entry.id   AF-A0AA41YH76-F1
#
_cell.length_a   1.000
_cell.length_b   1.000
_cell.length_c   1.000
_cell.angle_alpha   90.00
_cell.angle_beta   90.00
_cell.angle_gamma   90.00
#
_symmetry.space_group_name_H-M   'P 1'
#
loop_
_entity.id
_entity.type
_entity.pdbx_description
1 polymer ?
#
loop_
_entity_poly.entity_id
_entity_poly.type
_entity_poly.pdbx_seq_one_letter_code
_entity_poly.pdbx_strand_id
1 'polypeptide(L)'
;MRARLPAPDRPNRSPRHMALRGLAVAGICLGVSTQTALANPTNGDLLTGFNLITNGNFTTTSESEGPLLIGGNMSGSGTVMNKGLPQPSSLSGYGSINVYGNTSGASYNANNLTVDVRTGNQGAGFSGAASVNYGYAFPYAFSSICAQVTQLSSGLASLATTAGSSLSGGTFTAGSATVNGVSNVAVLNITGSQLLSVGSAPTVNLGSAQLLIINVDTAGIGGSYTAGSGTNFNGQGYAGSVLWNFYNAASLSFGVEFGGSVIAPNANVSNNAPIDGTLFANSFTGNGELHYRPLGATGRSAPPAQAS
;
A
#
# COMPACT_ATOMS: atom_id res chain seq x y z
N MET A 1 -31.59 -61.06 -63.14
CA MET A 1 -30.55 -61.11 -64.19
C MET A 1 -30.74 -59.93 -65.12
N ARG A 2 -29.63 -59.32 -65.53
CA ARG A 2 -29.47 -58.08 -66.30
C ARG A 2 -30.31 -58.01 -67.60
N ALA A 3 -30.76 -56.83 -68.02
CA ALA A 3 -30.23 -56.15 -69.22
C ALA A 3 -31.02 -54.89 -69.67
N ARG A 4 -30.24 -53.82 -69.90
CA ARG A 4 -30.27 -52.82 -71.00
C ARG A 4 -31.55 -52.00 -71.28
N LEU A 5 -31.47 -50.71 -70.96
CA LEU A 5 -32.07 -49.62 -71.74
C LEU A 5 -31.05 -49.05 -72.74
N PRO A 6 -31.48 -48.59 -73.94
CA PRO A 6 -30.68 -47.77 -74.84
C PRO A 6 -30.92 -46.26 -74.60
N ALA A 7 -29.87 -45.44 -74.75
CA ALA A 7 -29.96 -44.01 -75.06
C ALA A 7 -30.11 -43.84 -76.60
N PRO A 8 -30.64 -42.74 -77.19
CA PRO A 8 -30.15 -41.33 -77.08
C PRO A 8 -31.35 -40.33 -76.98
N ASP A 9 -31.25 -39.00 -76.91
CA ASP A 9 -30.45 -38.07 -77.70
C ASP A 9 -30.46 -36.66 -77.05
N ARG A 10 -29.34 -35.95 -77.13
CA ARG A 10 -29.20 -34.55 -76.67
C ARG A 10 -29.15 -33.62 -77.87
N PRO A 11 -29.75 -32.42 -77.79
CA PRO A 11 -29.22 -31.26 -78.48
C PRO A 11 -28.41 -30.36 -77.53
N ASN A 12 -27.15 -30.25 -77.91
CA ASN A 12 -26.16 -29.23 -77.59
C ASN A 12 -26.70 -27.79 -77.57
N ARG A 13 -26.46 -27.04 -76.47
CA ARG A 13 -26.25 -25.57 -76.49
C ARG A 13 -25.27 -25.15 -75.38
N SER A 14 -24.04 -24.87 -75.81
CA SER A 14 -23.12 -23.75 -75.48
C SER A 14 -22.99 -23.20 -74.03
N PRO A 15 -21.76 -22.85 -73.60
CA PRO A 15 -21.41 -22.58 -72.21
C PRO A 15 -21.83 -21.19 -71.75
N ARG A 16 -22.36 -21.09 -70.52
CA ARG A 16 -22.46 -19.83 -69.79
C ARG A 16 -21.65 -19.92 -68.50
N HIS A 17 -20.87 -18.87 -68.31
CA HIS A 17 -19.88 -18.64 -67.30
C HIS A 17 -20.39 -18.83 -65.85
N MET A 18 -19.48 -19.33 -65.02
CA MET A 18 -19.53 -19.36 -63.56
C MET A 18 -19.99 -18.03 -62.97
N ALA A 19 -20.94 -18.09 -62.04
CA ALA A 19 -21.07 -17.11 -60.97
C ALA A 19 -21.49 -17.86 -59.69
N LEU A 20 -20.49 -18.19 -58.88
CA LEU A 20 -20.61 -18.75 -57.54
C LEU A 20 -21.27 -17.70 -56.63
N ARG A 21 -22.53 -17.89 -56.23
CA ARG A 21 -23.20 -17.02 -55.26
C ARG A 21 -22.85 -17.50 -53.85
N GLY A 22 -21.97 -16.74 -53.20
CA GLY A 22 -21.52 -16.95 -51.83
C GLY A 22 -22.65 -16.76 -50.81
N LEU A 23 -22.67 -17.65 -49.84
CA LEU A 23 -23.48 -17.63 -48.63
C LEU A 23 -22.95 -16.53 -47.69
N ALA A 24 -23.76 -15.50 -47.41
CA ALA A 24 -23.41 -14.47 -46.44
C ALA A 24 -23.69 -14.98 -45.02
N VAL A 25 -22.63 -15.28 -44.27
CA VAL A 25 -22.70 -15.51 -42.83
C VAL A 25 -22.78 -14.15 -42.14
N ALA A 26 -23.92 -13.84 -41.53
CA ALA A 26 -24.06 -12.70 -40.64
C ALA A 26 -23.21 -12.95 -39.39
N GLY A 27 -22.04 -12.32 -39.33
CA GLY A 27 -21.18 -12.33 -38.15
C GLY A 27 -21.86 -11.56 -37.02
N ILE A 28 -22.22 -12.27 -35.95
CA ILE A 28 -22.53 -11.66 -34.65
C ILE A 28 -21.22 -11.03 -34.15
N CYS A 29 -21.08 -9.72 -34.31
CA CYS A 29 -20.08 -8.95 -33.58
C CYS A 29 -20.50 -8.93 -32.11
N LEU A 30 -20.01 -9.89 -31.33
CA LEU A 30 -19.98 -9.78 -29.87
C LEU A 30 -19.19 -8.51 -29.55
N GLY A 31 -19.90 -7.46 -29.11
CA GLY A 31 -19.27 -6.26 -28.58
C GLY A 31 -18.46 -6.66 -27.35
N VAL A 32 -17.15 -6.83 -27.52
CA VAL A 32 -16.21 -6.90 -26.40
C VAL A 32 -16.24 -5.50 -25.79
N SER A 33 -16.99 -5.32 -24.71
CA SER A 33 -16.85 -4.15 -23.86
C SER A 33 -15.42 -4.18 -23.33
N THR A 34 -14.55 -3.34 -23.90
CA THR A 34 -13.23 -3.09 -23.33
C THR A 34 -13.48 -2.41 -21.99
N GLN A 35 -13.49 -3.18 -20.91
CA GLN A 35 -13.49 -2.63 -19.57
C GLN A 35 -12.18 -1.83 -19.45
N THR A 36 -12.28 -0.51 -19.46
CA THR A 36 -11.14 0.37 -19.21
C THR A 36 -10.56 -0.04 -17.86
N ALA A 37 -9.33 -0.54 -17.86
CA ALA A 37 -8.63 -0.84 -16.61
C ALA A 37 -8.61 0.44 -15.76
N LEU A 38 -9.03 0.32 -14.50
CA LEU A 38 -8.90 1.43 -13.56
C LEU A 38 -7.43 1.83 -13.49
N ALA A 39 -7.14 3.13 -13.52
CA ALA A 39 -5.80 3.62 -13.25
C ALA A 39 -5.38 3.15 -11.86
N ASN A 40 -4.12 2.72 -11.70
CA ASN A 40 -3.61 2.36 -10.38
C ASN A 40 -3.77 3.55 -9.41
N PRO A 41 -3.98 3.30 -8.10
CA PRO A 41 -3.99 4.36 -7.09
C PRO A 41 -2.72 5.21 -7.20
N THR A 42 -2.74 6.45 -6.72
CA THR A 42 -1.51 7.26 -6.65
C THR A 42 -0.73 6.93 -5.38
N ASN A 43 0.56 7.30 -5.34
CA ASN A 43 1.33 7.25 -4.10
C ASN A 43 0.67 8.08 -2.98
N GLY A 44 0.04 9.21 -3.32
CA GLY A 44 -0.69 10.03 -2.36
C GLY A 44 -1.86 9.29 -1.74
N ASP A 45 -2.65 8.59 -2.56
CA ASP A 45 -3.78 7.78 -2.08
C ASP A 45 -3.32 6.70 -1.11
N LEU A 46 -2.21 6.03 -1.41
CA LEU A 46 -1.69 4.95 -0.57
C LEU A 46 -1.06 5.46 0.74
N LEU A 47 -0.31 6.56 0.69
CA LEU A 47 0.40 7.09 1.87
C LEU A 47 -0.49 7.89 2.83
N THR A 48 -1.66 8.34 2.36
CA THR A 48 -2.58 9.16 3.18
C THR A 48 -3.89 8.46 3.46
N GLY A 49 -4.34 7.55 2.58
CA GLY A 49 -5.62 6.86 2.70
C GLY A 49 -5.62 5.64 3.62
N PHE A 50 -4.46 5.23 4.13
CA PHE A 50 -4.33 4.08 5.03
C PHE A 50 -3.38 4.40 6.19
N ASN A 51 -3.67 3.86 7.37
CA ASN A 51 -2.73 3.81 8.48
C ASN A 51 -1.73 2.65 8.34
N LEU A 52 -2.18 1.53 7.75
CA LEU A 52 -1.33 0.38 7.53
C LEU A 52 -1.59 -0.27 6.18
N ILE A 53 -0.50 -0.63 5.50
CA ILE A 53 -0.49 -1.50 4.33
C ILE A 53 0.55 -2.60 4.55
N THR A 54 0.15 -3.87 4.54
CA THR A 54 1.10 -5.01 4.61
C THR A 54 1.02 -5.88 3.38
N ASN A 55 2.17 -6.28 2.82
CA ASN A 55 2.18 -7.19 1.68
C ASN A 55 1.64 -8.59 2.03
N GLY A 56 2.03 -9.05 3.21
CA GLY A 56 1.67 -10.31 3.81
C GLY A 56 0.75 -10.11 5.01
N ASN A 57 0.99 -10.90 6.05
CA ASN A 57 0.08 -11.03 7.18
C ASN A 57 0.14 -9.83 8.12
N PHE A 58 -1.00 -9.58 8.76
CA PHE A 58 -1.16 -8.63 9.85
C PHE A 58 -1.69 -9.36 11.08
N THR A 59 -0.96 -9.26 12.19
CA THR A 59 -1.33 -9.84 13.46
C THR A 59 -1.09 -8.81 14.57
N THR A 60 -2.14 -8.46 15.32
CA THR A 60 -1.99 -7.63 16.51
C THR A 60 -2.81 -8.19 17.68
N THR A 61 -2.51 -7.72 18.89
CA THR A 61 -3.36 -7.87 20.08
C THR A 61 -3.79 -6.51 20.66
N SER A 62 -3.66 -5.44 19.87
CA SER A 62 -3.76 -4.05 20.33
C SER A 62 -4.70 -3.20 19.47
N GLU A 63 -4.79 -1.91 19.80
CA GLU A 63 -5.56 -0.93 19.03
C GLU A 63 -4.88 -0.60 17.70
N SER A 64 -5.67 -0.44 16.65
CA SER A 64 -5.23 0.15 15.38
C SER A 64 -6.21 1.23 14.95
N GLU A 65 -5.69 2.43 14.75
CA GLU A 65 -6.46 3.55 14.27
C GLU A 65 -6.42 3.63 12.75
N GLY A 66 -7.44 4.22 12.14
CA GLY A 66 -7.48 4.51 10.71
C GLY A 66 -7.63 3.26 9.80
N PRO A 67 -7.65 3.48 8.48
CA PRO A 67 -7.90 2.39 7.53
C PRO A 67 -6.71 1.41 7.40
N LEU A 68 -6.99 0.12 7.36
CA LEU A 68 -6.02 -0.96 7.21
C LEU A 68 -6.18 -1.68 5.86
N LEU A 69 -5.06 -1.99 5.21
CA LEU A 69 -4.98 -2.72 3.95
C LEU A 69 -4.00 -3.89 4.04
N ILE A 70 -4.52 -5.11 4.07
CA ILE A 70 -3.78 -6.32 4.40
C ILE A 70 -3.75 -7.22 3.18
N GLY A 71 -2.57 -7.40 2.58
CA GLY A 71 -2.36 -8.25 1.40
C GLY A 71 -2.47 -9.75 1.69
N GLY A 72 -2.03 -10.16 2.88
CA GLY A 72 -2.11 -11.53 3.37
C GLY A 72 -3.30 -11.77 4.30
N ASN A 73 -3.09 -12.60 5.32
CA ASN A 73 -4.10 -12.96 6.30
C ASN A 73 -4.11 -11.98 7.48
N MET A 74 -5.29 -11.81 8.07
CA MET A 74 -5.49 -11.10 9.33
C MET A 74 -5.77 -12.09 10.47
N SER A 75 -5.07 -11.94 11.59
CA SER A 75 -5.25 -12.75 12.81
C SER A 75 -5.05 -11.92 14.08
N GLY A 76 -5.25 -12.54 15.25
CA GLY A 76 -5.04 -11.90 16.55
C GLY A 76 -6.31 -11.28 17.14
N SER A 77 -6.19 -10.21 17.90
CA SER A 77 -7.32 -9.53 18.54
C SER A 77 -7.07 -8.03 18.66
N GLY A 78 -8.11 -7.24 18.94
CA GLY A 78 -7.93 -5.82 19.17
C GLY A 78 -9.16 -4.99 18.86
N THR A 79 -8.94 -3.68 18.74
CA THR A 79 -9.95 -2.73 18.30
C THR A 79 -9.43 -1.99 17.08
N VAL A 80 -10.25 -1.88 16.05
CA VAL A 80 -10.01 -0.94 14.95
C VAL A 80 -10.97 0.21 15.09
N MET A 81 -10.45 1.44 15.03
CA MET A 81 -11.26 2.64 15.21
C MET A 81 -10.74 3.81 14.39
N ASN A 82 -11.52 4.89 14.30
CA ASN A 82 -11.07 6.08 13.56
C ASN A 82 -10.87 7.35 14.37
N LYS A 83 -11.01 7.30 15.71
CA LYS A 83 -10.90 8.47 16.61
C LYS A 83 -11.56 9.77 16.07
N GLY A 84 -12.69 9.67 15.36
CA GLY A 84 -13.40 10.84 14.78
C GLY A 84 -12.83 11.42 13.48
N LEU A 85 -11.82 10.80 12.87
CA LEU A 85 -11.31 11.14 11.54
C LEU A 85 -12.29 10.65 10.44
N PRO A 86 -12.10 11.01 9.16
CA PRO A 86 -12.95 10.53 8.07
C PRO A 86 -12.79 9.02 7.83
N GLN A 87 -13.91 8.30 7.76
CA GLN A 87 -14.01 6.94 7.21
C GLN A 87 -14.87 6.98 5.95
N PRO A 88 -14.67 6.07 4.98
CA PRO A 88 -13.62 5.05 4.89
C PRO A 88 -12.27 5.63 4.40
N SER A 89 -11.33 4.76 3.96
CA SER A 89 -10.16 5.19 3.18
C SER A 89 -10.56 6.22 2.12
N SER A 90 -9.68 7.19 1.83
CA SER A 90 -9.87 8.10 0.70
C SER A 90 -9.83 7.38 -0.65
N LEU A 91 -9.29 6.16 -0.70
CA LEU A 91 -9.28 5.34 -1.90
C LEU A 91 -10.64 4.66 -2.11
N SER A 92 -11.33 5.02 -3.17
CA SER A 92 -12.66 4.48 -3.52
C SER A 92 -12.65 2.94 -3.64
N GLY A 93 -13.69 2.29 -3.10
CA GLY A 93 -13.83 0.83 -3.12
C GLY A 93 -13.06 0.09 -2.01
N TYR A 94 -12.65 0.82 -0.98
CA TYR A 94 -12.07 0.25 0.24
C TYR A 94 -12.88 0.69 1.46
N GLY A 95 -13.12 -0.23 2.38
CA GLY A 95 -13.62 0.03 3.72
C GLY A 95 -12.51 0.47 4.68
N SER A 96 -12.76 0.29 5.97
CA SER A 96 -11.80 0.63 7.03
C SER A 96 -10.86 -0.54 7.34
N ILE A 97 -11.32 -1.77 7.16
CA ILE A 97 -10.50 -2.97 7.30
C ILE A 97 -10.60 -3.73 5.99
N ASN A 98 -9.49 -3.89 5.28
CA ASN A 98 -9.46 -4.49 3.95
C ASN A 98 -8.48 -5.67 3.93
N VAL A 99 -8.96 -6.89 3.71
CA VAL A 99 -8.16 -8.11 3.79
C VAL A 99 -8.22 -8.88 2.47
N TYR A 100 -7.09 -8.99 1.76
CA TYR A 100 -6.98 -9.73 0.50
C TYR A 100 -6.81 -11.24 0.70
N GLY A 101 -6.23 -11.66 1.84
CA GLY A 101 -6.21 -13.06 2.27
C GLY A 101 -7.40 -13.42 3.16
N ASN A 102 -7.19 -14.37 4.06
CA ASN A 102 -8.21 -14.86 4.99
C ASN A 102 -8.17 -14.14 6.34
N THR A 103 -9.29 -14.19 7.05
CA THR A 103 -9.36 -13.81 8.47
C THR A 103 -9.40 -15.09 9.33
N SER A 104 -8.40 -15.35 10.16
CA SER A 104 -8.26 -16.60 10.93
C SER A 104 -8.05 -16.33 12.42
N GLY A 105 -8.95 -16.86 13.26
CA GLY A 105 -8.89 -16.68 14.72
C GLY A 105 -8.88 -15.21 15.17
N ALA A 106 -9.28 -14.29 14.28
CA ALA A 106 -9.23 -12.86 14.51
C ALA A 106 -10.43 -12.43 15.37
N SER A 107 -10.21 -11.79 16.51
CA SER A 107 -11.29 -11.25 17.37
C SER A 107 -11.15 -9.75 17.51
N TYR A 108 -11.77 -9.00 16.60
CA TYR A 108 -11.66 -7.55 16.55
C TYR A 108 -12.99 -6.87 16.87
N ASN A 109 -12.96 -5.79 17.66
CA ASN A 109 -14.03 -4.80 17.66
C ASN A 109 -13.80 -3.84 16.50
N ALA A 110 -14.70 -3.82 15.54
CA ALA A 110 -14.62 -2.98 14.35
C ALA A 110 -15.36 -1.64 14.53
N ASN A 111 -15.90 -1.30 15.70
CA ASN A 111 -16.33 0.05 16.07
C ASN A 111 -17.13 0.85 15.00
N ASN A 112 -18.20 0.23 14.49
CA ASN A 112 -19.09 0.73 13.43
C ASN A 112 -18.39 1.01 12.09
N LEU A 113 -17.33 0.25 11.79
CA LEU A 113 -16.58 0.31 10.55
C LEU A 113 -16.99 -0.77 9.56
N THR A 114 -16.66 -0.56 8.28
CA THR A 114 -16.82 -1.56 7.21
C THR A 114 -15.58 -2.44 7.13
N VAL A 115 -15.83 -3.75 7.09
CA VAL A 115 -14.82 -4.79 6.93
C VAL A 115 -15.02 -5.48 5.59
N ASP A 116 -14.02 -5.42 4.72
CA ASP A 116 -14.01 -6.07 3.40
C ASP A 116 -12.97 -7.18 3.37
N VAL A 117 -13.38 -8.40 3.04
CA VAL A 117 -12.54 -9.60 3.01
C VAL A 117 -12.71 -10.29 1.66
N ARG A 118 -11.63 -10.41 0.88
CA ARG A 118 -11.66 -10.96 -0.47
C ARG A 118 -12.02 -12.44 -0.51
N THR A 119 -11.49 -13.22 0.42
CA THR A 119 -11.73 -14.66 0.47
C THR A 119 -12.91 -14.95 1.41
N GLY A 120 -12.67 -15.67 2.51
CA GLY A 120 -13.69 -16.10 3.45
C GLY A 120 -13.23 -16.03 4.89
N ASN A 121 -14.19 -16.24 5.78
CA ASN A 121 -13.99 -16.26 7.22
C ASN A 121 -13.52 -17.63 7.70
N GLN A 122 -12.35 -17.71 8.35
CA GLN A 122 -11.83 -18.92 8.98
C GLN A 122 -11.92 -18.82 10.52
N GLY A 123 -13.09 -18.41 11.04
CA GLY A 123 -13.35 -18.30 12.47
C GLY A 123 -12.97 -16.95 13.11
N ALA A 124 -12.91 -15.89 12.32
CA ALA A 124 -12.81 -14.51 12.81
C ALA A 124 -14.18 -13.94 13.20
N GLY A 125 -14.18 -13.05 14.20
CA GLY A 125 -15.30 -12.22 14.62
C GLY A 125 -14.94 -10.73 14.56
N PHE A 126 -15.85 -9.95 13.96
CA PHE A 126 -15.77 -8.48 13.90
C PHE A 126 -16.96 -7.89 14.68
N SER A 127 -16.85 -7.83 16.00
CA SER A 127 -17.92 -7.26 16.83
C SER A 127 -18.07 -5.77 16.56
N GLY A 128 -19.29 -5.25 16.65
CA GLY A 128 -19.56 -3.83 16.43
C GLY A 128 -19.33 -3.33 15.00
N ALA A 129 -19.00 -4.18 14.02
CA ALA A 129 -18.87 -3.76 12.61
C ALA A 129 -20.20 -3.20 12.08
N ALA A 130 -20.12 -2.16 11.24
CA ALA A 130 -21.28 -1.68 10.49
C ALA A 130 -21.67 -2.67 9.39
N SER A 131 -20.67 -3.25 8.73
CA SER A 131 -20.83 -4.30 7.73
C SER A 131 -19.59 -5.17 7.66
N VAL A 132 -19.78 -6.45 7.34
CA VAL A 132 -18.70 -7.39 7.03
C VAL A 132 -19.01 -8.07 5.71
N ASN A 133 -18.17 -7.80 4.70
CA ASN A 133 -18.35 -8.25 3.33
C ASN A 133 -17.31 -9.33 3.01
N TYR A 134 -17.73 -10.59 2.96
CA TYR A 134 -16.90 -11.70 2.51
C TYR A 134 -17.03 -11.91 0.99
N GLY A 135 -15.99 -12.41 0.34
CA GLY A 135 -15.95 -12.50 -1.12
C GLY A 135 -15.80 -11.14 -1.81
N TYR A 136 -15.30 -10.12 -1.10
CA TYR A 136 -15.25 -8.75 -1.61
C TYR A 136 -14.31 -8.62 -2.82
N ALA A 137 -14.81 -8.01 -3.89
CA ALA A 137 -14.04 -7.78 -5.11
C ALA A 137 -13.35 -6.41 -5.03
N PHE A 138 -12.10 -6.39 -4.55
CA PHE A 138 -11.32 -5.15 -4.51
C PHE A 138 -11.06 -4.58 -5.92
N PRO A 139 -11.08 -3.24 -6.06
CA PRO A 139 -10.95 -2.58 -7.36
C PRO A 139 -9.54 -2.71 -7.97
N TYR A 140 -8.50 -2.90 -7.14
CA TYR A 140 -7.12 -3.03 -7.60
C TYR A 140 -6.53 -4.38 -7.24
N ALA A 141 -5.68 -4.91 -8.12
CA ALA A 141 -4.84 -6.05 -7.78
C ALA A 141 -3.83 -5.63 -6.69
N PHE A 142 -3.76 -6.40 -5.60
CA PHE A 142 -2.84 -6.10 -4.50
C PHE A 142 -1.36 -6.03 -4.96
N SER A 143 -0.99 -6.85 -5.94
CA SER A 143 0.34 -6.83 -6.57
C SER A 143 0.68 -5.46 -7.18
N SER A 144 -0.30 -4.74 -7.73
CA SER A 144 -0.09 -3.40 -8.29
C SER A 144 0.20 -2.37 -7.20
N ILE A 145 -0.54 -2.45 -6.08
CA ILE A 145 -0.31 -1.60 -4.89
C ILE A 145 1.09 -1.85 -4.33
N CYS A 146 1.46 -3.13 -4.13
CA CYS A 146 2.78 -3.52 -3.65
C CYS A 146 3.91 -3.04 -4.57
N ALA A 147 3.76 -3.23 -5.88
CA ALA A 147 4.76 -2.79 -6.86
C ALA A 147 4.94 -1.27 -6.82
N GLN A 148 3.84 -0.52 -6.68
CA GLN A 148 3.88 0.94 -6.64
C GLN A 148 4.59 1.48 -5.41
N VAL A 149 4.28 0.99 -4.20
CA VAL A 149 4.97 1.47 -2.98
C VAL A 149 6.43 1.00 -2.95
N THR A 150 6.73 -0.17 -3.50
CA THR A 150 8.12 -0.64 -3.67
C THR A 150 8.91 0.26 -4.62
N GLN A 151 8.30 0.66 -5.73
CA GLN A 151 8.90 1.59 -6.68
C GLN A 151 9.09 2.97 -6.06
N LEU A 152 8.12 3.46 -5.28
CA LEU A 152 8.25 4.69 -4.50
C LEU A 152 9.44 4.61 -3.56
N SER A 153 9.54 3.55 -2.73
CA SER A 153 10.65 3.35 -1.79
C SER A 153 12.02 3.38 -2.50
N SER A 154 12.12 2.71 -3.65
CA SER A 154 13.34 2.70 -4.46
C SER A 154 13.66 4.08 -5.06
N GLY A 155 12.64 4.79 -5.54
CA GLY A 155 12.77 6.16 -6.05
C GLY A 155 13.23 7.13 -4.97
N LEU A 156 12.63 7.07 -3.77
CA LEU A 156 13.02 7.87 -2.62
C LEU A 156 14.49 7.61 -2.22
N ALA A 157 14.91 6.34 -2.22
CA ALA A 157 16.28 5.95 -1.90
C ALA A 157 17.33 6.49 -2.88
N SER A 158 16.93 6.80 -4.11
CA SER A 158 17.83 7.41 -5.12
C SER A 158 18.04 8.91 -4.95
N LEU A 159 17.23 9.57 -4.09
CA LEU A 159 17.34 11.01 -3.85
C LEU A 159 18.61 11.32 -3.04
N ALA A 160 19.32 12.36 -3.43
CA ALA A 160 20.46 12.86 -2.67
C ALA A 160 19.99 13.65 -1.44
N THR A 161 20.77 13.62 -0.36
CA THR A 161 20.58 14.51 0.80
C THR A 161 20.50 15.96 0.33
N THR A 162 19.45 16.67 0.73
CA THR A 162 19.28 18.08 0.38
C THR A 162 20.26 18.96 1.15
N ALA A 163 20.67 20.10 0.57
CA ALA A 163 21.58 21.03 1.22
C ALA A 163 21.01 21.53 2.56
N GLY A 164 21.81 21.45 3.62
CA GLY A 164 21.40 21.81 4.99
C GLY A 164 20.75 20.67 5.79
N SER A 165 20.37 19.56 5.15
CA SER A 165 19.90 18.38 5.86
C SER A 165 21.05 17.67 6.56
N SER A 166 20.87 17.32 7.84
CA SER A 166 21.92 16.64 8.62
C SER A 166 21.36 15.83 9.79
N LEU A 167 22.15 14.87 10.25
CA LEU A 167 21.99 14.21 11.54
C LEU A 167 23.24 14.50 12.38
N SER A 168 23.08 15.23 13.48
CA SER A 168 24.18 15.57 14.39
C SER A 168 23.71 15.57 15.84
N GLY A 169 24.42 14.85 16.72
CA GLY A 169 24.10 14.78 18.15
C GLY A 169 22.65 14.35 18.45
N GLY A 170 22.09 13.42 17.66
CA GLY A 170 20.70 12.98 17.78
C GLY A 170 19.64 13.94 17.22
N THR A 171 20.07 15.07 16.63
CA THR A 171 19.16 16.02 15.98
C THR A 171 19.14 15.83 14.47
N PHE A 172 17.95 15.53 13.94
CA PHE A 172 17.63 15.53 12.52
C PHE A 172 17.25 16.95 12.10
N THR A 173 18.06 17.58 11.26
CA THR A 173 17.79 18.93 10.72
C THR A 173 17.39 18.81 9.27
N ALA A 174 16.27 19.43 8.89
CA ALA A 174 15.75 19.44 7.54
C ALA A 174 16.23 20.68 6.76
N GLY A 175 17.02 20.44 5.71
CA GLY A 175 17.37 21.44 4.70
C GLY A 175 16.33 21.44 3.59
N SER A 176 15.36 22.36 3.68
CA SER A 176 14.25 22.45 2.73
C SER A 176 14.73 22.84 1.33
N ALA A 177 14.22 22.13 0.31
CA ALA A 177 14.52 22.36 -1.09
C ALA A 177 13.30 22.07 -1.99
N THR A 178 13.46 22.30 -3.29
CA THR A 178 12.55 21.75 -4.30
C THR A 178 13.14 20.44 -4.81
N VAL A 179 12.45 19.33 -4.57
CA VAL A 179 12.88 17.98 -4.96
C VAL A 179 11.91 17.45 -6.00
N ASN A 180 12.40 17.12 -7.21
CA ASN A 180 11.56 16.65 -8.33
C ASN A 180 10.33 17.55 -8.60
N GLY A 181 10.53 18.87 -8.57
CA GLY A 181 9.45 19.85 -8.80
C GLY A 181 8.52 20.08 -7.60
N VAL A 182 8.79 19.45 -6.46
CA VAL A 182 7.99 19.56 -5.24
C VAL A 182 8.71 20.44 -4.22
N SER A 183 8.14 21.58 -3.88
CA SER A 183 8.71 22.53 -2.91
C SER A 183 8.58 22.06 -1.47
N ASN A 184 9.43 22.62 -0.60
CA ASN A 184 9.45 22.40 0.85
C ASN A 184 9.70 20.94 1.26
N VAL A 185 10.53 20.23 0.48
CA VAL A 185 10.94 18.86 0.78
C VAL A 185 12.39 18.86 1.24
N ALA A 186 12.67 18.13 2.32
CA ALA A 186 14.02 17.81 2.75
C ALA A 186 14.26 16.31 2.58
N VAL A 187 15.46 15.95 2.14
CA VAL A 187 15.93 14.56 2.05
C VAL A 187 17.17 14.41 2.91
N LEU A 188 17.22 13.36 3.71
CA LEU A 188 18.36 13.02 4.54
C LEU A 188 18.67 11.53 4.40
N ASN A 189 19.84 11.21 3.85
CA ASN A 189 20.33 9.83 3.75
C ASN A 189 21.21 9.51 4.96
N ILE A 190 20.87 8.45 5.69
CA ILE A 190 21.64 7.95 6.84
C ILE A 190 21.82 6.43 6.74
N THR A 191 22.78 5.91 7.48
CA THR A 191 22.95 4.47 7.72
C THR A 191 22.17 4.04 8.96
N GLY A 192 21.84 2.76 9.05
CA GLY A 192 21.27 2.14 10.23
C GLY A 192 22.17 2.30 11.45
N SER A 193 23.50 2.26 11.28
CA SER A 193 24.45 2.53 12.37
C SER A 193 24.36 3.95 12.92
N GLN A 194 24.16 4.94 12.05
CA GLN A 194 23.91 6.32 12.48
C GLN A 194 22.58 6.42 13.23
N LEU A 195 21.52 5.76 12.75
CA LEU A 195 20.22 5.73 13.41
C LEU A 195 20.28 5.05 14.80
N LEU A 196 21.07 3.98 14.96
CA LEU A 196 21.30 3.35 16.27
C LEU A 196 22.06 4.27 17.24
N SER A 197 22.78 5.26 16.73
CA SER A 197 23.64 6.15 17.52
C SER A 197 22.95 7.46 17.96
N VAL A 198 21.66 7.66 17.65
CA VAL A 198 20.97 8.95 17.91
C VAL A 198 20.66 9.21 19.39
N GLY A 199 20.82 8.21 20.26
CA GLY A 199 20.56 8.33 21.69
C GLY A 199 19.06 8.34 22.03
N SER A 200 18.73 8.59 23.30
CA SER A 200 17.38 8.38 23.83
C SER A 200 16.38 9.52 23.58
N ALA A 201 16.84 10.71 23.16
CA ALA A 201 15.97 11.87 22.95
C ALA A 201 16.22 12.50 21.57
N PRO A 202 15.96 11.75 20.47
CA PRO A 202 16.12 12.29 19.13
C PRO A 202 15.22 13.51 18.93
N THR A 203 15.76 14.54 18.28
CA THR A 203 15.01 15.77 17.97
C THR A 203 14.85 15.90 16.46
N VAL A 204 13.66 16.29 16.01
CA VAL A 204 13.39 16.59 14.60
C VAL A 204 13.17 18.09 14.44
N ASN A 205 14.08 18.77 13.76
CA ASN A 205 13.96 20.17 13.37
C ASN A 205 13.59 20.25 11.88
N LEU A 206 12.31 20.48 11.61
CA LEU A 206 11.77 20.58 10.25
C LEU A 206 12.17 21.87 9.53
N GLY A 207 12.62 22.91 10.23
CA GLY A 207 12.84 24.23 9.63
C GLY A 207 11.60 24.68 8.83
N SER A 208 11.81 25.01 7.55
CA SER A 208 10.74 25.34 6.59
C SER A 208 10.24 24.14 5.76
N ALA A 209 10.79 22.94 5.95
CA ALA A 209 10.31 21.74 5.26
C ALA A 209 8.89 21.37 5.73
N GLN A 210 8.07 20.98 4.77
CA GLN A 210 6.75 20.39 4.98
C GLN A 210 6.82 18.85 5.03
N LEU A 211 7.83 18.28 4.37
CA LEU A 211 8.13 16.85 4.38
C LEU A 211 9.63 16.64 4.56
N LEU A 212 9.99 15.83 5.56
CA LEU A 212 11.33 15.29 5.73
C LEU A 212 11.32 13.81 5.35
N ILE A 213 12.04 13.45 4.28
CA ILE A 213 12.30 12.08 3.87
C ILE A 213 13.62 11.65 4.48
N ILE A 214 13.62 10.57 5.25
CA ILE A 214 14.82 9.98 5.83
C ILE A 214 15.02 8.60 5.19
N ASN A 215 15.98 8.51 4.27
CA ASN A 215 16.37 7.21 3.69
C ASN A 215 17.36 6.52 4.63
N VAL A 216 17.06 5.30 5.02
CA VAL A 216 17.88 4.52 5.96
C VAL A 216 18.48 3.31 5.27
N ASP A 217 19.80 3.34 5.10
CA ASP A 217 20.57 2.18 4.63
C ASP A 217 20.87 1.22 5.78
N THR A 218 20.21 0.07 5.80
CA THR A 218 20.39 -0.95 6.84
C THR A 218 21.45 -2.01 6.50
N ALA A 219 22.13 -1.92 5.35
CA ALA A 219 23.11 -2.93 4.93
C ALA A 219 24.25 -3.10 5.95
N GLY A 220 24.73 -1.98 6.51
CA GLY A 220 25.80 -1.97 7.53
C GLY A 220 25.42 -2.60 8.88
N ILE A 221 24.14 -2.88 9.11
CA ILE A 221 23.62 -3.54 10.32
C ILE A 221 22.91 -4.87 10.00
N GLY A 222 23.21 -5.46 8.83
CA GLY A 222 22.67 -6.77 8.44
C GLY A 222 21.20 -6.76 8.03
N GLY A 223 20.68 -5.60 7.57
CA GLY A 223 19.30 -5.49 7.09
C GLY A 223 18.25 -5.51 8.21
N SER A 224 18.65 -5.39 9.47
CA SER A 224 17.73 -5.48 10.61
C SER A 224 17.93 -4.30 11.55
N TYR A 225 16.88 -3.51 11.77
CA TYR A 225 16.91 -2.40 12.71
C TYR A 225 16.01 -2.70 13.92
N THR A 226 16.58 -2.60 15.11
CA THR A 226 15.84 -2.61 16.37
C THR A 226 16.01 -1.25 17.01
N ALA A 227 14.91 -0.55 17.26
CA ALA A 227 14.96 0.73 17.96
C ALA A 227 15.61 0.52 19.33
N GLY A 228 16.70 1.26 19.59
CA GLY A 228 17.47 1.11 20.82
C GLY A 228 16.62 1.44 22.04
N SER A 229 16.86 0.74 23.16
CA SER A 229 16.13 0.98 24.41
C SER A 229 16.26 2.45 24.81
N GLY A 230 15.13 3.15 24.78
CA GLY A 230 15.05 4.57 25.10
C GLY A 230 15.11 5.53 23.92
N THR A 231 15.34 5.09 22.66
CA THR A 231 15.31 5.97 21.46
C THR A 231 13.87 6.34 21.11
N ASN A 232 13.28 7.26 21.87
CA ASN A 232 11.87 7.56 21.77
C ASN A 232 11.59 8.68 20.77
N PHE A 233 10.85 8.37 19.71
CA PHE A 233 10.40 9.34 18.71
C PHE A 233 8.96 9.83 19.01
N ASN A 234 8.65 10.16 20.27
CA ASN A 234 7.31 10.57 20.77
C ASN A 234 6.84 11.99 20.39
N GLY A 235 7.44 12.60 19.36
CA GLY A 235 7.07 13.95 18.96
C GLY A 235 5.86 13.97 18.04
N GLN A 236 4.65 13.98 18.61
CA GLN A 236 3.40 14.01 17.82
C GLN A 236 3.34 15.15 16.79
N GLY A 237 4.06 16.26 17.03
CA GLY A 237 4.08 17.43 16.15
C GLY A 237 4.79 17.25 14.80
N TYR A 238 5.70 16.27 14.66
CA TYR A 238 6.40 16.01 13.39
C TYR A 238 5.97 14.74 12.68
N ALA A 239 5.24 13.84 13.36
CA ALA A 239 4.88 12.52 12.82
C ALA A 239 4.23 12.60 11.43
N GLY A 240 3.25 13.49 11.25
CA GLY A 240 2.61 13.73 9.95
C GLY A 240 3.48 14.48 8.92
N SER A 241 4.76 14.72 9.18
CA SER A 241 5.70 15.44 8.30
C SER A 241 7.01 14.69 8.09
N VAL A 242 7.17 13.49 8.65
CA VAL A 242 8.38 12.67 8.52
C VAL A 242 8.02 11.36 7.82
N LEU A 243 8.82 11.00 6.82
CA LEU A 243 8.75 9.73 6.11
C LEU A 243 10.08 8.99 6.24
N TRP A 244 10.07 7.87 6.95
CA TRP A 244 11.19 6.95 7.07
C TRP A 244 11.14 5.92 5.95
N ASN A 245 12.15 5.88 5.10
CA ASN A 245 12.26 4.93 4.01
C ASN A 245 13.38 3.91 4.30
N PHE A 246 13.01 2.77 4.87
CA PHE A 246 13.88 1.63 5.12
C PHE A 246 13.90 0.71 3.89
N TYR A 247 14.50 1.21 2.81
CA TYR A 247 14.39 0.63 1.46
C TYR A 247 15.02 -0.77 1.32
N ASN A 248 15.95 -1.14 2.20
CA ASN A 248 16.64 -2.43 2.16
C ASN A 248 16.54 -3.25 3.47
N ALA A 249 15.63 -2.88 4.37
CA ALA A 249 15.42 -3.62 5.61
C ALA A 249 14.65 -4.93 5.39
N ALA A 250 15.10 -6.00 6.03
CA ALA A 250 14.43 -7.29 6.14
C ALA A 250 13.63 -7.44 7.44
N SER A 251 14.04 -6.73 8.51
CA SER A 251 13.27 -6.67 9.75
C SER A 251 13.36 -5.30 10.43
N LEU A 252 12.26 -4.87 11.04
CA LEU A 252 12.20 -3.69 11.91
C LEU A 252 11.51 -4.07 13.22
N SER A 253 12.07 -3.64 14.35
CA SER A 253 11.49 -3.87 15.67
C SER A 253 11.41 -2.54 16.44
N PHE A 254 10.19 -2.14 16.78
CA PHE A 254 9.90 -0.90 17.50
C PHE A 254 9.52 -1.21 18.96
N GLY A 255 10.55 -1.19 19.81
CA GLY A 255 10.46 -1.42 21.26
C GLY A 255 10.07 -0.18 22.09
N VAL A 256 9.90 0.95 21.41
CA VAL A 256 9.67 2.30 21.93
C VAL A 256 8.79 3.03 20.91
N GLU A 257 8.14 4.12 21.33
CA GLU A 257 7.27 4.88 20.44
C GLU A 257 8.05 5.43 19.23
N PHE A 258 7.48 5.25 18.05
CA PHE A 258 8.12 5.58 16.78
C PHE A 258 7.25 6.53 15.94
N GLY A 259 7.59 7.81 15.94
CA GLY A 259 6.89 8.86 15.21
C GLY A 259 7.38 9.03 13.77
N GLY A 260 6.41 9.13 12.84
CA GLY A 260 6.62 9.28 11.41
C GLY A 260 6.06 8.12 10.62
N SER A 261 5.69 8.37 9.36
CA SER A 261 5.30 7.30 8.45
C SER A 261 6.52 6.47 8.06
N VAL A 262 6.35 5.16 7.92
CA VAL A 262 7.40 4.19 7.62
C VAL A 262 7.08 3.46 6.33
N ILE A 263 8.00 3.43 5.37
CA ILE A 263 7.98 2.57 4.20
C ILE A 263 9.14 1.58 4.30
N ALA A 264 8.81 0.29 4.43
CA ALA A 264 9.75 -0.80 4.57
C ALA A 264 9.27 -2.04 3.78
N PRO A 265 9.30 -2.01 2.43
CA PRO A 265 8.59 -2.97 1.58
C PRO A 265 8.95 -4.43 1.80
N ASN A 266 10.17 -4.69 2.24
CA ASN A 266 10.72 -6.02 2.44
C ASN A 266 10.77 -6.44 3.92
N ALA A 267 10.40 -5.54 4.84
CA ALA A 267 10.61 -5.77 6.26
C ALA A 267 9.44 -6.48 6.92
N ASN A 268 9.74 -7.51 7.71
CA ASN A 268 8.83 -7.99 8.74
C ASN A 268 8.94 -7.05 9.95
N VAL A 269 7.84 -6.38 10.28
CA VAL A 269 7.80 -5.35 11.30
C VAL A 269 7.14 -5.89 12.57
N SER A 270 7.74 -5.60 13.72
CA SER A 270 7.12 -5.82 15.02
C SER A 270 7.15 -4.57 15.88
N ASN A 271 6.19 -4.48 16.81
CA ASN A 271 6.18 -3.44 17.83
C ASN A 271 5.68 -3.97 19.18
N ASN A 272 6.10 -3.28 20.24
CA ASN A 272 5.49 -3.37 21.57
C ASN A 272 5.16 -1.99 22.17
N ALA A 273 5.35 -0.94 21.38
CA ALA A 273 5.06 0.44 21.68
C ALA A 273 4.37 1.11 20.45
N PRO A 274 3.74 2.28 20.62
CA PRO A 274 2.99 2.91 19.54
C PRO A 274 3.85 3.23 18.30
N ILE A 275 3.26 3.06 17.12
CA ILE A 275 3.77 3.67 15.89
C ILE A 275 2.83 4.81 15.54
N ASP A 276 3.39 6.01 15.44
CA ASP A 276 2.67 7.26 15.24
C ASP A 276 2.85 7.72 13.79
N GLY A 277 2.06 7.17 12.88
CA GLY A 277 2.18 7.40 11.44
C GLY A 277 1.68 6.25 10.60
N THR A 278 1.74 6.40 9.27
CA THR A 278 1.37 5.32 8.34
C THR A 278 2.49 4.29 8.21
N LEU A 279 2.19 3.00 8.28
CA LEU A 279 3.13 1.90 8.07
C LEU A 279 2.88 1.15 6.76
N PHE A 280 3.88 1.09 5.88
CA PHE A 280 3.97 0.13 4.78
C PHE A 280 5.05 -0.92 5.06
N ALA A 281 4.70 -2.20 5.10
CA ALA A 281 5.61 -3.30 5.48
C ALA A 281 5.39 -4.58 4.67
N ASN A 282 6.36 -5.51 4.71
CA ASN A 282 6.12 -6.86 4.20
C ASN A 282 5.13 -7.62 5.09
N SER A 283 5.28 -7.57 6.41
CA SER A 283 4.31 -8.12 7.35
C SER A 283 4.37 -7.37 8.67
N PHE A 284 3.34 -7.53 9.50
CA PHE A 284 3.27 -6.93 10.82
C PHE A 284 2.87 -7.96 11.89
N THR A 285 3.60 -7.97 13.00
CA THR A 285 3.23 -8.72 14.21
C THR A 285 3.57 -7.92 15.44
N GLY A 286 2.59 -7.53 16.24
CA GLY A 286 2.88 -6.70 17.39
C GLY A 286 1.78 -6.63 18.44
N ASN A 287 2.11 -6.00 19.56
CA ASN A 287 1.17 -5.72 20.65
C ASN A 287 1.19 -4.23 21.07
N GLY A 288 1.95 -3.39 20.36
CA GLY A 288 1.84 -1.94 20.47
C GLY A 288 0.71 -1.40 19.59
N GLU A 289 0.24 -0.19 19.89
CA GLU A 289 -0.80 0.47 19.12
C GLU A 289 -0.28 0.98 17.76
N LEU A 290 -1.20 1.16 16.80
CA LEU A 290 -0.95 1.90 15.57
C LEU A 290 -1.80 3.18 15.59
N HIS A 291 -1.20 4.35 15.78
CA HIS A 291 -1.91 5.62 15.82
C HIS A 291 -1.93 6.28 14.45
N TYR A 292 -3.11 6.75 14.03
CA TYR A 292 -3.29 7.25 12.68
C TYR A 292 -2.87 8.71 12.56
N ARG A 293 -1.61 8.91 12.15
CA ARG A 293 -1.02 10.22 11.86
C ARG A 293 -0.53 10.31 10.41
N PRO A 294 -1.44 10.35 9.42
CA PRO A 294 -1.03 10.30 8.02
C PRO A 294 -0.18 11.52 7.63
N LEU A 295 0.62 11.36 6.59
CA LEU A 295 1.41 12.46 6.03
C LEU A 295 0.49 13.63 5.64
N GLY A 296 0.85 14.85 6.07
CA GLY A 296 0.10 16.08 5.84
C GLY A 296 -0.96 16.43 6.90
N ALA A 297 -1.15 15.61 7.94
CA ALA A 297 -2.18 15.85 8.97
C ALA A 297 -1.91 17.03 9.92
N THR A 298 -0.68 17.56 9.98
CA THR A 298 -0.28 18.62 10.95
C THR A 298 -0.65 20.04 10.52
N GLY A 299 -1.52 20.21 9.51
CA GLY A 299 -1.84 21.52 8.91
C GLY A 299 -0.72 22.10 8.05
N ARG A 300 0.44 21.43 7.99
CA ARG A 300 1.46 21.60 6.96
C ARG A 300 1.08 20.63 5.84
N SER A 301 0.42 21.12 4.80
CA SER A 301 -0.06 20.30 3.69
C SER A 301 1.06 19.40 3.16
N ALA A 302 0.78 18.10 3.00
CA ALA A 302 1.66 17.22 2.24
C ALA A 302 1.85 17.83 0.84
N PRO A 303 3.06 17.81 0.28
CA PRO A 303 3.25 18.29 -1.07
C PRO A 303 2.42 17.45 -2.06
N PRO A 304 1.83 18.05 -3.12
CA PRO A 304 0.99 17.31 -4.05
C PRO A 304 1.78 16.15 -4.68
N ALA A 305 1.22 14.94 -4.63
CA ALA A 305 1.74 13.80 -5.36
C ALA A 305 1.70 14.13 -6.86
N GLN A 306 2.84 14.08 -7.55
CA GLN A 306 2.84 14.23 -9.00
C GLN A 306 2.12 13.03 -9.63
N ALA A 307 1.19 13.32 -10.54
CA ALA A 307 0.64 12.32 -11.45
C ALA A 307 1.79 11.79 -12.33
N SER A 308 1.89 10.47 -12.41
CA SER A 308 2.83 9.73 -13.26
C SER A 308 2.82 10.18 -14.71
#